data_AF-A0A258BNA1-F1
#
_entry.id   AF-A0A258BNA1-F1
#
_cell.length_a   1.000
_cell.length_b   1.000
_cell.length_c   1.000
_cell.angle_alpha   90.00
_cell.angle_beta   90.00
_cell.angle_gamma   90.00
#
_symmetry.space_group_name_H-M   'P 1'
#
loop_
_entity.id
_entity.type
_entity.pdbx_description
1 polymer ?
#
loop_
_entity_poly.entity_id
_entity_poly.type
_entity_poly.pdbx_seq_one_letter_code
_entity_poly.pdbx_strand_id
1 'polypeptide(L)'
;MIKRGLITLALILSGAIGSAAVIAPTAYAAACDKNSGKILSLKPWYYGLTENDANGNCVIKSPDSMNTSATANDGMQQFITRIILTVVEDLLQIVAYATVAFIIYGGFLYMTSSGAPDKAARGQKTVLNAAIGLFIAIASIGLVNFIGGALGL
;
A
#
# COMPACT_ATOMS: atom_id res chain seq x y z
N MET A 1 -26.87 -8.77 -24.31
CA MET A 1 -25.58 -9.52 -24.31
C MET A 1 -24.59 -9.04 -23.24
N ILE A 2 -24.60 -7.76 -22.83
CA ILE A 2 -23.71 -7.16 -21.80
C ILE A 2 -23.84 -7.76 -20.38
N LYS A 3 -25.06 -8.15 -19.95
CA LYS A 3 -25.29 -8.70 -18.60
C LYS A 3 -24.63 -10.06 -18.37
N ARG A 4 -24.46 -10.87 -19.43
CA ARG A 4 -23.77 -12.17 -19.35
C ARG A 4 -22.26 -12.03 -19.26
N GLY A 5 -21.69 -10.98 -19.86
CA GLY A 5 -20.25 -10.67 -19.80
C GLY A 5 -19.79 -10.14 -18.44
N LEU A 6 -20.65 -9.40 -17.73
CA LEU A 6 -20.35 -8.93 -16.37
C LEU A 6 -20.27 -10.08 -15.35
N ILE A 7 -21.11 -11.11 -15.49
CA ILE A 7 -21.13 -12.27 -14.59
C ILE A 7 -19.88 -13.14 -14.79
N THR A 8 -19.43 -13.32 -16.03
CA THR A 8 -18.20 -14.08 -16.32
C THR A 8 -16.94 -13.34 -15.88
N LEU A 9 -16.91 -12.00 -15.95
CA LEU A 9 -15.78 -11.21 -15.45
C LEU A 9 -15.66 -11.26 -13.92
N ALA A 10 -16.79 -11.30 -13.19
CA ALA A 10 -16.80 -11.44 -11.74
C ALA A 10 -16.34 -12.83 -11.25
N LEU A 11 -16.65 -13.89 -12.01
CA LEU A 11 -16.23 -15.27 -11.72
C LEU A 11 -14.74 -15.53 -11.95
N ILE A 12 -14.11 -14.81 -12.89
CA ILE A 12 -12.66 -14.92 -13.14
C ILE A 12 -11.86 -14.17 -12.07
N LEU A 13 -12.40 -13.06 -11.52
CA LEU A 13 -11.73 -12.28 -10.47
C LEU A 13 -11.66 -13.02 -9.12
N SER A 14 -12.58 -13.95 -8.87
CA SER A 14 -12.63 -14.78 -7.66
C SER A 14 -11.83 -16.08 -7.77
N GLY A 15 -11.47 -16.51 -8.99
CA GLY A 15 -10.63 -17.69 -9.24
C GLY A 15 -9.11 -17.46 -9.09
N ALA A 16 -8.67 -16.20 -8.95
CA ALA A 16 -7.24 -15.85 -8.89
C ALA A 16 -6.64 -15.86 -7.47
N ILE A 17 -7.42 -16.20 -6.43
CA ILE A 17 -6.94 -16.23 -5.04
C ILE A 17 -6.31 -17.59 -4.68
N GLY A 18 -6.38 -18.58 -5.57
CA GLY A 18 -6.08 -19.98 -5.25
C GLY A 18 -4.95 -20.64 -6.03
N SER A 19 -3.76 -20.04 -6.14
CA SER A 19 -2.50 -20.81 -6.32
C SER A 19 -1.27 -19.91 -6.35
N ALA A 20 -0.63 -19.73 -5.20
CA ALA A 20 0.80 -19.39 -5.12
C ALA A 20 1.43 -20.15 -3.95
N ALA A 21 1.45 -21.48 -4.04
CA ALA A 21 2.42 -22.28 -3.30
C ALA A 21 3.65 -22.44 -4.19
N VAL A 22 4.51 -21.41 -4.22
CA VAL A 22 5.92 -21.56 -4.60
C VAL A 22 6.72 -21.64 -3.31
N ILE A 23 7.04 -22.87 -2.92
CA ILE A 23 8.05 -23.14 -1.90
C ILE A 23 9.40 -22.96 -2.59
N ALA A 24 10.08 -21.86 -2.32
CA ALA A 24 11.48 -21.66 -2.70
C ALA A 24 12.33 -21.60 -1.41
N PRO A 25 13.08 -22.66 -1.06
CA PRO A 25 14.00 -22.61 0.06
C PRO A 25 15.36 -22.10 -0.40
N THR A 26 15.51 -20.80 -0.63
CA THR A 26 16.83 -20.09 -0.65
C THR A 26 16.73 -18.58 -0.40
N ALA A 27 15.56 -18.03 -0.03
CA ALA A 27 15.37 -16.58 0.12
C ALA A 27 15.86 -16.00 1.47
N TYR A 28 16.27 -16.82 2.44
CA TYR A 28 16.60 -16.32 3.77
C TYR A 28 17.84 -15.42 3.78
N ALA A 29 18.91 -15.72 3.03
CA ALA A 29 20.08 -14.83 2.98
C ALA A 29 19.81 -13.51 2.24
N ALA A 30 18.91 -13.50 1.24
CA ALA A 30 18.53 -12.29 0.54
C ALA A 30 17.67 -11.39 1.44
N ALA A 31 16.74 -11.92 2.23
CA ALA A 31 15.80 -11.15 3.04
C ALA A 31 16.42 -10.17 4.07
N CYS A 32 17.72 -10.29 4.39
CA CYS A 32 18.42 -9.39 5.32
C CYS A 32 19.19 -8.24 4.66
N ASP A 33 19.24 -8.21 3.34
CA ASP A 33 19.62 -6.98 2.64
C ASP A 33 18.40 -6.06 2.57
N LYS A 34 18.57 -4.80 2.99
CA LYS A 34 17.48 -3.79 3.04
C LYS A 34 16.82 -3.55 1.68
N ASN A 35 17.45 -4.02 0.60
CA ASN A 35 17.01 -3.86 -0.78
C ASN A 35 16.43 -5.14 -1.39
N SER A 36 16.58 -6.29 -0.74
CA SER A 36 16.03 -7.55 -1.24
C SER A 36 14.52 -7.62 -1.02
N GLY A 37 13.79 -7.97 -2.07
CA GLY A 37 12.33 -8.04 -2.05
C GLY A 37 11.62 -6.73 -2.40
N LYS A 38 12.34 -5.65 -2.72
CA LYS A 38 11.73 -4.47 -3.35
C LYS A 38 11.39 -4.78 -4.81
N ILE A 39 10.11 -4.77 -5.14
CA ILE A 39 9.64 -4.83 -6.53
C ILE A 39 9.26 -3.40 -6.90
N LEU A 40 10.09 -2.78 -7.73
CA LEU A 40 10.05 -1.34 -8.00
C LEU A 40 10.37 -0.55 -6.72
N SER A 41 9.79 0.62 -6.46
CA SER A 41 10.05 1.39 -5.24
C SER A 41 9.34 0.85 -3.99
N LEU A 42 8.54 -0.21 -4.14
CA LEU A 42 7.68 -0.75 -3.09
C LEU A 42 8.51 -1.52 -2.07
N LYS A 43 8.34 -1.18 -0.79
CA LYS A 43 8.95 -1.94 0.30
C LYS A 43 8.21 -3.29 0.45
N PRO A 44 8.89 -4.37 0.86
CA PRO A 44 8.19 -5.58 1.26
C PRO A 44 7.46 -5.36 2.59
N TRP A 45 6.37 -6.10 2.84
CA TRP A 45 5.58 -6.00 4.08
C TRP A 45 6.40 -6.27 5.35
N TYR A 46 7.49 -7.05 5.23
CA TYR A 46 8.38 -7.40 6.33
C TYR A 46 9.55 -6.41 6.51
N TYR A 47 9.54 -5.28 5.78
CA TYR A 47 10.61 -4.29 5.84
C TYR A 47 10.78 -3.72 7.26
N GLY A 48 11.97 -3.89 7.83
CA GLY A 48 12.29 -3.47 9.19
C GLY A 48 11.95 -4.49 10.28
N LEU A 49 11.55 -5.71 9.90
CA LEU A 49 11.33 -6.83 10.82
C LEU A 49 12.44 -7.90 10.77
N THR A 50 13.49 -7.70 9.97
CA THR A 50 14.56 -8.68 9.77
C THR A 50 15.83 -8.24 10.48
N GLU A 51 16.45 -9.15 11.23
CA GLU A 51 17.73 -8.95 11.91
C GLU A 51 18.72 -10.04 11.49
N ASN A 52 20.01 -9.68 11.40
CA ASN A 52 21.07 -10.65 11.18
C ASN A 52 21.48 -11.23 12.53
N ASP A 53 21.35 -12.54 12.68
CA ASP A 53 21.83 -13.26 13.86
C ASP A 53 23.38 -13.28 13.89
N ALA A 54 23.97 -13.64 15.04
CA ALA A 54 25.40 -13.77 15.26
C ALA A 54 26.09 -14.75 14.28
N ASN A 55 25.32 -15.64 13.65
CA ASN A 55 25.79 -16.58 12.63
C ASN A 55 25.60 -16.10 11.18
N GLY A 56 25.19 -14.84 10.96
CA GLY A 56 24.95 -14.27 9.62
C GLY A 56 23.66 -14.76 8.95
N ASN A 57 22.78 -15.40 9.72
CA ASN A 57 21.49 -15.90 9.24
C ASN A 57 20.43 -14.80 9.38
N CYS A 58 19.53 -14.69 8.39
CA CYS A 58 18.43 -13.75 8.46
C CYS A 58 17.22 -14.35 9.15
N VAL A 59 16.80 -13.73 10.24
CA VAL A 59 15.63 -14.15 11.01
C VAL A 59 14.65 -13.00 11.17
N ILE A 60 13.34 -13.32 11.17
CA ILE A 60 12.30 -12.34 11.49
C ILE A 60 12.33 -12.11 12.99
N LYS A 61 12.45 -10.84 13.36
CA LYS A 61 12.50 -10.34 14.73
C LYS A 61 11.22 -10.74 15.48
N SER A 62 11.38 -11.44 16.61
CA SER A 62 10.25 -11.75 17.48
C SER A 62 9.78 -10.48 18.22
N PRO A 63 8.49 -10.34 18.52
CA PRO A 63 7.92 -9.18 19.20
C PRO A 63 8.69 -8.74 20.46
N ASP A 64 9.24 -9.69 21.21
CA ASP A 64 9.96 -9.45 22.46
C ASP A 64 11.29 -8.71 22.28
N SER A 65 11.93 -8.86 21.12
CA SER A 65 13.20 -8.18 20.81
C SER A 65 12.99 -6.78 20.20
N MET A 66 11.74 -6.43 19.85
CA MET A 66 11.38 -5.15 19.24
C MET A 66 11.09 -4.04 20.27
N ASN A 67 11.22 -4.35 21.56
CA ASN A 67 11.16 -3.36 22.62
C ASN A 67 12.44 -2.51 22.63
N THR A 68 12.38 -1.33 21.98
CA THR A 68 13.45 -0.31 22.03
C THR A 68 13.08 0.89 22.91
N SER A 69 12.09 0.77 23.79
CA SER A 69 11.57 1.88 24.58
C SER A 69 11.34 1.47 26.03
N ALA A 70 11.80 2.28 26.98
CA ALA A 70 11.83 2.05 28.43
C ALA A 70 10.46 1.86 29.14
N THR A 71 9.39 1.55 28.40
CA THR A 71 8.08 1.18 28.93
C THR A 71 7.83 -0.28 28.56
N ALA A 72 8.01 -1.16 29.56
CA ALA A 72 7.64 -2.56 29.43
C ALA A 72 6.16 -2.66 29.00
N ASN A 73 5.84 -3.64 28.13
CA ASN A 73 4.50 -4.09 27.73
C ASN A 73 4.02 -3.81 26.28
N ASP A 74 4.89 -3.51 25.30
CA ASP A 74 4.37 -3.19 23.95
C ASP A 74 5.14 -3.72 22.71
N GLY A 75 5.96 -4.76 22.87
CA GLY A 75 6.74 -5.32 21.76
C GLY A 75 5.91 -5.82 20.56
N MET A 76 4.69 -6.32 20.82
CA MET A 76 3.76 -6.80 19.79
C MET A 76 3.12 -5.66 18.98
N GLN A 77 2.78 -4.57 19.63
CA GLN A 77 2.12 -3.44 18.99
C GLN A 77 3.10 -2.63 18.14
N GLN A 78 4.36 -2.48 18.58
CA GLN A 78 5.41 -1.90 17.73
C GLN A 78 5.65 -2.74 16.47
N PHE A 79 5.61 -4.07 16.59
CA PHE A 79 5.70 -4.98 15.45
C PHE A 79 4.52 -4.79 14.47
N ILE A 80 3.29 -4.77 14.99
CA ILE A 80 2.08 -4.58 14.18
C ILE A 80 2.07 -3.21 13.52
N THR A 81 2.31 -2.14 14.29
CA THR A 81 2.35 -0.75 13.80
C THR A 81 3.43 -0.58 12.74
N ARG A 82 4.59 -1.25 12.88
CA ARG A 82 5.66 -1.19 11.88
C ARG A 82 5.25 -1.81 10.54
N ILE A 83 4.54 -2.94 10.56
CA ILE A 83 3.98 -3.56 9.35
C ILE A 83 2.98 -2.61 8.70
N ILE A 84 2.03 -2.11 9.48
CA ILE A 84 0.96 -1.24 8.97
C ILE A 84 1.55 0.02 8.36
N LEU A 85 2.48 0.70 9.03
CA LEU A 85 3.12 1.91 8.51
C LEU A 85 3.83 1.65 7.17
N THR A 86 4.57 0.55 7.06
CA THR A 86 5.26 0.19 5.82
C THR A 86 4.27 -0.02 4.67
N VAL A 87 3.20 -0.79 4.91
CA VAL A 87 2.18 -1.06 3.90
C VAL A 87 1.41 0.20 3.51
N VAL A 88 1.08 1.06 4.47
CA VAL A 88 0.38 2.32 4.22
C VAL A 88 1.26 3.28 3.41
N GLU A 89 2.56 3.37 3.70
CA GLU A 89 3.50 4.18 2.90
C GLU A 89 3.53 3.71 1.43
N ASP A 90 3.58 2.40 1.19
CA ASP A 90 3.57 1.85 -0.16
C ASP A 90 2.24 2.12 -0.88
N LEU A 91 1.11 1.98 -0.17
CA LEU A 91 -0.22 2.31 -0.71
C LEU A 91 -0.34 3.80 -1.06
N LEU A 92 0.14 4.69 -0.20
CA LEU A 92 0.13 6.13 -0.45
C LEU A 92 0.99 6.49 -1.67
N GLN A 93 2.12 5.81 -1.86
CA GLN A 93 2.95 5.97 -3.05
C GLN A 93 2.21 5.54 -4.32
N ILE A 94 1.52 4.40 -4.29
CA ILE A 94 0.68 3.93 -5.42
C ILE A 94 -0.44 4.93 -5.72
N VAL A 95 -1.11 5.44 -4.69
CA VAL A 95 -2.16 6.46 -4.83
C VAL A 95 -1.60 7.74 -5.45
N ALA A 96 -0.43 8.21 -5.02
CA ALA A 96 0.21 9.39 -5.59
C ALA A 96 0.47 9.24 -7.10
N TYR A 97 1.01 8.09 -7.53
CA TYR A 97 1.20 7.81 -8.96
C TYR A 97 -0.13 7.75 -9.73
N ALA A 98 -1.15 7.12 -9.15
CA ALA A 98 -2.47 7.04 -9.76
C ALA A 98 -3.12 8.44 -9.90
N THR A 99 -3.05 9.28 -8.86
CA THR A 99 -3.59 10.64 -8.88
C THR A 99 -2.93 11.48 -9.98
N VAL A 100 -1.60 11.40 -10.13
CA VAL A 100 -0.89 12.09 -11.22
C VAL A 100 -1.39 11.61 -12.59
N ALA A 101 -1.56 10.31 -12.79
CA ALA A 101 -2.08 9.75 -14.04
C ALA A 101 -3.52 10.24 -14.35
N PHE A 102 -4.40 10.30 -13.34
CA PHE A 102 -5.76 10.81 -13.50
C PHE A 102 -5.81 12.32 -13.77
N ILE A 103 -4.92 13.11 -13.16
CA ILE A 103 -4.80 14.55 -13.43
C ILE A 103 -4.37 14.77 -14.88
N ILE A 104 -3.35 14.05 -15.36
CA ILE A 104 -2.89 14.14 -16.74
C ILE A 104 -4.03 13.77 -17.70
N TYR A 105 -4.71 12.63 -17.47
CA TYR A 105 -5.83 12.19 -18.30
C TYR A 105 -7.00 13.20 -18.29
N GLY A 106 -7.39 13.70 -17.13
CA GLY A 106 -8.46 14.69 -16.98
C GLY A 106 -8.10 16.04 -17.62
N GLY A 107 -6.83 16.44 -17.55
CA GLY A 107 -6.29 17.64 -18.18
C GLY A 107 -6.28 17.54 -19.71
N PHE A 108 -5.82 16.42 -20.27
CA PHE A 108 -5.88 16.17 -21.72
C PHE A 108 -7.31 16.14 -22.24
N LEU A 109 -8.23 15.52 -21.47
CA LEU A 109 -9.65 15.51 -21.81
C LEU A 109 -10.23 16.92 -21.82
N TYR A 110 -9.89 17.75 -20.84
CA TYR A 110 -10.32 19.16 -20.78
C TYR A 110 -9.78 19.98 -21.96
N MET A 111 -8.50 19.83 -22.30
CA MET A 111 -7.85 20.61 -23.36
C MET A 111 -8.29 20.18 -24.78
N THR A 112 -8.61 18.90 -24.98
CA THR A 112 -9.10 18.35 -26.27
C THR A 112 -10.61 18.55 -26.47
N SER A 113 -11.32 19.15 -25.52
CA SER A 113 -12.78 19.31 -25.56
C SER A 113 -13.30 20.42 -26.47
N SER A 114 -12.53 20.84 -27.50
CA SER A 114 -12.91 21.89 -28.47
C SER A 114 -14.35 21.71 -28.98
N GLY A 115 -15.28 22.45 -28.40
CA GLY A 115 -16.69 22.54 -28.81
C GLY A 115 -17.70 21.63 -28.09
N ALA A 116 -17.30 20.72 -27.19
CA ALA A 116 -18.23 19.82 -26.49
C ALA A 116 -18.23 20.07 -24.96
N PRO A 117 -19.25 20.77 -24.41
CA PRO A 117 -19.30 21.08 -22.97
C PRO A 117 -19.34 19.82 -22.08
N ASP A 118 -19.88 18.71 -22.59
CA ASP A 118 -19.91 17.43 -21.87
C ASP A 118 -18.51 16.87 -21.60
N LYS A 119 -17.58 17.01 -22.54
CA LYS A 119 -16.21 16.50 -22.38
C LYS A 119 -15.38 17.38 -21.42
N ALA A 120 -15.60 18.69 -21.46
CA ALA A 120 -14.97 19.63 -20.53
C ALA A 120 -15.46 19.40 -19.09
N ALA A 121 -16.77 19.20 -18.90
CA ALA A 121 -17.34 18.89 -17.59
C ALA A 121 -16.85 17.54 -17.04
N ARG A 122 -16.70 16.51 -17.90
CA ARG A 122 -16.12 15.22 -17.50
C ARG A 122 -14.65 15.33 -17.09
N GLY A 123 -13.85 16.14 -17.79
CA GLY A 123 -12.45 16.39 -17.43
C GLY A 123 -12.32 16.99 -16.03
N GLN A 124 -13.10 18.04 -15.74
CA GLN A 124 -13.12 18.68 -14.42
C GLN A 124 -13.59 17.72 -13.32
N LYS A 125 -14.67 16.96 -13.56
CA LYS A 125 -15.15 15.96 -12.58
C LYS A 125 -14.12 14.89 -12.29
N THR A 126 -13.35 14.47 -13.29
CA THR A 126 -12.29 13.46 -13.12
C THR A 126 -11.18 13.99 -12.21
N VAL A 127 -10.72 15.22 -12.44
CA VAL A 127 -9.70 15.86 -11.60
C VAL A 127 -10.21 16.10 -10.18
N LEU A 128 -11.46 16.57 -10.03
CA LEU A 128 -12.08 16.82 -8.73
C LEU A 128 -12.21 15.52 -7.91
N ASN A 129 -12.66 14.44 -8.55
CA ASN A 129 -12.78 13.13 -7.90
C ASN A 129 -11.41 12.56 -7.50
N ALA A 130 -10.38 12.73 -8.33
CA ALA A 130 -9.02 12.32 -8.01
C ALA A 130 -8.44 13.11 -6.81
N ALA A 131 -8.72 14.42 -6.75
CA ALA A 131 -8.29 15.27 -5.64
C ALA A 131 -8.98 14.90 -4.32
N ILE A 132 -10.28 14.61 -4.35
CA ILE A 132 -11.04 14.17 -3.17
C ILE A 132 -10.49 12.84 -2.64
N GLY A 133 -10.18 11.88 -3.53
CA GLY A 133 -9.58 10.61 -3.14
C GLY A 133 -8.22 10.77 -2.45
N LEU A 134 -7.36 11.64 -2.98
CA LEU A 134 -6.07 11.96 -2.34
C LEU A 134 -6.26 12.63 -0.97
N PHE A 135 -7.21 13.57 -0.87
CA PHE A 135 -7.50 14.26 0.38
C PHE A 135 -7.96 13.30 1.49
N ILE A 136 -8.85 12.35 1.16
CA ILE A 136 -9.32 11.33 2.10
C ILE A 136 -8.17 10.43 2.54
N ALA A 137 -7.27 10.05 1.64
CA ALA A 137 -6.10 9.23 1.97
C ALA A 137 -5.19 9.93 2.99
N ILE A 138 -4.92 11.22 2.80
CA ILE A 138 -4.11 12.02 3.73
C ILE A 138 -4.84 12.18 5.09
N ALA A 139 -6.14 12.45 5.06
CA ALA A 139 -6.95 12.62 6.27
C ALA A 139 -7.00 11.33 7.12
N SER A 140 -6.97 10.15 6.48
CA SER A 140 -6.99 8.86 7.18
C SER A 140 -5.80 8.68 8.12
N ILE A 141 -4.61 9.18 7.76
CA ILE A 141 -3.40 9.07 8.60
C ILE A 141 -3.59 9.84 9.91
N GLY A 142 -4.15 11.05 9.84
CA GLY A 142 -4.47 11.86 11.01
C GLY A 142 -5.47 11.15 11.93
N LEU A 143 -6.46 10.46 11.36
CA LEU A 143 -7.45 9.70 12.13
C LEU A 143 -6.82 8.50 12.85
N VAL A 144 -5.94 7.75 12.17
CA VAL A 144 -5.22 6.61 12.78
C VAL A 144 -4.34 7.09 13.94
N ASN A 145 -3.62 8.21 13.76
CA ASN A 145 -2.80 8.79 14.82
C ASN A 145 -3.64 9.33 15.99
N PHE A 146 -4.81 9.90 15.71
CA PHE A 146 -5.72 10.36 16.76
C PHE A 146 -6.29 9.19 17.59
N ILE A 147 -6.68 8.11 16.92
CA ILE A 147 -7.16 6.89 17.60
C ILE A 147 -6.01 6.22 18.37
N GLY A 148 -4.81 6.15 17.78
CA GLY A 148 -3.61 5.64 18.45
C GLY A 148 -3.29 6.43 19.72
N GLY A 149 -3.20 7.76 19.61
CA GLY A 149 -2.93 8.62 20.76
C GLY A 149 -4.03 8.61 21.83
N ALA A 150 -5.29 8.43 21.44
CA ALA A 150 -6.41 8.30 22.40
C ALA A 150 -6.41 6.96 23.15
N LEU A 151 -5.88 5.90 22.53
CA LEU A 151 -5.74 4.58 23.13
C LEU A 151 -4.41 4.40 23.90
N GLY A 152 -3.54 5.41 23.90
CA GLY A 152 -2.24 5.36 24.59
C GLY A 152 -1.20 4.47 23.90
N LEU A 153 -1.33 4.29 22.58
CA LEU A 153 -0.29 3.76 21.68
C LEU A 153 0.81 4.80 21.42
#